data_AF-S5XYP5-F1
#
_entry.id   AF-S5XYP5-F1
#
_cell.length_a   1.000
_cell.length_b   1.000
_cell.length_c   1.000
_cell.angle_alpha   90.00
_cell.angle_beta   90.00
_cell.angle_gamma   90.00
#
_symmetry.space_group_name_H-M   'P 1'
#
loop_
_entity.id
_entity.type
_entity.pdbx_description
1 polymer ?
#
loop_
_entity_poly.entity_id
_entity_poly.type
_entity_poly.pdbx_seq_one_letter_code
_entity_poly.pdbx_strand_id
1 'polypeptide(L)'
;MGTVVATQEALKLIEEIVADHGPVMFHQSGGCCDGSSPMCYAQGDFRLGERDVKLGEIGGMPFYMSETQAAAWEHTDLVIDVVPGRGGMFSLDNGREKRFLVRSEICAR
;
A
#
# COMPACT_ATOMS: atom_id res chain seq x y z
N MET A 1 -3.69 11.65 -13.49
CA MET A 1 -2.75 11.44 -12.37
C MET A 1 -3.55 11.36 -11.09
N GLY A 2 -4.01 10.16 -10.77
CA GLY A 2 -4.48 9.83 -9.43
C GLY A 2 -3.35 10.00 -8.43
N THR A 3 -3.70 10.41 -7.21
CA THR A 3 -2.76 10.54 -6.10
C THR A 3 -2.88 9.36 -5.15
N VAL A 4 -1.79 9.02 -4.45
CA VAL A 4 -1.83 8.08 -3.32
C VAL A 4 -1.62 8.84 -2.03
N VAL A 5 -2.55 8.69 -1.10
CA VAL A 5 -2.53 9.34 0.22
C VAL A 5 -2.79 8.31 1.30
N ALA A 6 -2.40 8.61 2.54
CA ALA A 6 -2.63 7.73 3.68
C ALA A 6 -3.45 8.43 4.76
N THR A 7 -4.34 7.69 5.43
CA THR A 7 -5.05 8.19 6.62
C THR A 7 -4.09 8.34 7.79
N GLN A 8 -4.48 9.11 8.81
CA GLN A 8 -3.65 9.30 10.00
C GLN A 8 -3.34 7.97 10.73
N GLU A 9 -4.28 7.02 10.71
CA GLU A 9 -4.08 5.69 11.30
C GLU A 9 -3.10 4.84 10.47
N ALA A 10 -3.14 4.95 9.14
CA ALA A 10 -2.12 4.36 8.28
C ALA A 10 -0.74 4.95 8.51
N LEU A 11 -0.63 6.28 8.65
CA LEU A 11 0.64 6.95 8.98
C LEU A 11 1.23 6.48 10.31
N LYS A 12 0.40 6.34 11.36
CA LYS A 12 0.86 5.81 12.66
C LYS A 12 1.38 4.38 12.54
N LEU A 13 0.66 3.50 11.83
CA LEU A 13 1.10 2.12 11.63
C LEU A 13 2.39 2.05 10.81
N ILE A 14 2.57 2.93 9.82
CA ILE A 14 3.82 3.06 9.06
C ILE A 14 4.96 3.45 10.00
N GLU A 15 4.77 4.46 10.85
CA GLU A 15 5.78 4.90 11.82
C GLU A 15 6.16 3.78 12.80
N GLU A 16 5.18 3.04 13.33
CA GLU A 16 5.42 1.87 14.20
C GLU A 16 6.26 0.80 13.49
N ILE A 17 5.93 0.45 12.24
CA ILE A 17 6.67 -0.54 11.47
C ILE A 17 8.08 -0.04 11.14
N VAL A 18 8.22 1.25 10.77
CA VAL A 18 9.51 1.85 10.43
C VAL A 18 10.43 1.91 11.65
N ALA A 19 9.89 2.15 12.85
CA ALA A 19 10.65 2.13 14.08
C ALA A 19 11.25 0.74 14.36
N ASP A 20 10.54 -0.33 14.01
CA ASP A 20 10.96 -1.71 14.26
C ASP A 20 11.85 -2.29 13.13
N HIS A 21 11.60 -1.91 11.88
CA HIS A 21 12.20 -2.54 10.69
C HIS A 21 13.07 -1.61 9.84
N GLY A 22 13.10 -0.30 10.14
CA GLY A 22 13.73 0.71 9.29
C GLY A 22 12.85 1.10 8.09
N PRO A 23 13.42 1.72 7.04
CA PRO A 23 12.66 2.13 5.87
C PRO A 23 11.88 0.98 5.23
N VAL A 24 10.63 1.24 4.86
CA VAL A 24 9.72 0.27 4.24
C VAL A 24 9.27 0.71 2.85
N MET A 25 8.61 -0.20 2.14
CA MET A 25 7.97 0.04 0.85
C MET A 25 6.63 -0.68 0.78
N PHE A 26 5.72 -0.12 -0.01
CA PHE A 26 4.41 -0.69 -0.25
C PHE A 26 4.31 -1.25 -1.66
N HIS A 27 3.68 -2.41 -1.80
CA HIS A 27 3.35 -3.00 -3.09
C HIS A 27 1.90 -3.46 -3.14
N GLN A 28 1.18 -2.99 -4.15
CA GLN A 28 -0.19 -3.40 -4.41
C GLN A 28 -0.22 -4.53 -5.45
N SER A 29 -0.39 -5.76 -4.98
CA SER A 29 -0.46 -6.94 -5.85
C SER A 29 -1.87 -7.13 -6.44
N GLY A 30 -1.99 -7.36 -7.74
CA GLY A 30 -3.27 -7.53 -8.44
C GLY A 30 -3.91 -8.91 -8.26
N GLY A 31 -4.06 -9.38 -7.01
CA GLY A 31 -4.59 -10.71 -6.68
C GLY A 31 -6.10 -10.88 -6.93
N CYS A 32 -6.50 -12.11 -7.26
CA CYS A 32 -7.74 -12.56 -7.92
C CYS A 32 -9.11 -12.24 -7.25
N CYS A 33 -9.18 -11.56 -6.11
CA CYS A 33 -10.47 -11.21 -5.49
C CYS A 33 -10.44 -9.78 -4.93
N ASP A 34 -11.21 -8.89 -5.54
CA ASP A 34 -11.76 -7.63 -4.98
C ASP A 34 -10.81 -6.60 -4.32
N GLY A 35 -9.58 -6.47 -4.82
CA GLY A 35 -8.64 -5.46 -4.32
C GLY A 35 -7.91 -5.98 -3.09
N SER A 36 -6.76 -6.59 -3.34
CA SER A 36 -5.91 -7.12 -2.28
C SER A 36 -5.47 -5.99 -1.33
N SER A 37 -5.19 -6.33 -0.06
CA SER A 37 -4.58 -5.38 0.86
C SER A 37 -3.19 -4.97 0.35
N PRO A 38 -2.80 -3.69 0.44
CA PRO A 38 -1.46 -3.28 0.06
C PRO A 38 -0.49 -3.93 1.04
N MET A 39 0.55 -4.54 0.49
CA MET A 39 1.54 -5.26 1.28
C MET A 39 2.69 -4.32 1.65
N CYS A 40 3.12 -4.37 2.91
CA CYS A 40 4.22 -3.59 3.46
C CYS A 40 5.45 -4.48 3.64
N TYR A 41 6.57 -4.10 3.04
CA TYR A 41 7.84 -4.83 3.07
C TYR A 41 8.98 -3.90 3.50
N ALA A 42 10.05 -4.45 4.08
CA ALA A 42 11.27 -3.68 4.30
C ALA A 42 11.86 -3.22 2.96
N GLN A 43 12.38 -2.00 2.90
CA GLN A 43 12.90 -1.44 1.66
C GLN A 43 14.13 -2.24 1.21
N GLY A 44 14.04 -2.87 0.03
CA GLY A 44 15.10 -3.71 -0.54
C GLY A 44 14.85 -5.22 -0.41
N ASP A 45 13.93 -5.66 0.44
CA ASP A 45 13.60 -7.09 0.62
C ASP A 45 12.62 -7.60 -0.43
N PHE A 46 11.78 -6.72 -0.98
CA PHE A 46 10.85 -7.06 -2.06
C PHE A 46 11.44 -6.73 -3.42
N ARG A 47 11.50 -7.74 -4.31
CA ARG A 47 11.89 -7.54 -5.70
C ARG A 47 10.70 -7.06 -6.52
N LEU A 48 10.74 -5.78 -6.89
CA LEU A 48 9.84 -5.20 -7.90
C LEU A 48 10.04 -5.89 -9.25
N GLY A 49 8.94 -6.16 -9.95
CA GLY A 49 8.96 -6.60 -11.34
C GLY A 49 9.25 -5.45 -12.29
N GLU A 50 9.64 -5.78 -13.53
CA GLU A 50 9.96 -4.80 -14.58
C GLU A 50 8.80 -3.85 -14.93
N ARG A 51 7.57 -4.26 -14.60
CA ARG A 51 6.34 -3.50 -14.87
C ARG A 51 5.76 -2.86 -13.61
N ASP A 52 6.47 -2.87 -12.49
CA ASP A 52 6.01 -2.13 -11.31
C ASP A 52 6.38 -0.66 -11.43
N VAL A 53 5.39 0.20 -11.23
CA VAL A 53 5.55 1.65 -11.28
C VAL A 53 5.36 2.24 -9.89
N LYS A 54 6.14 3.28 -9.57
CA LYS A 54 5.97 4.06 -8.34
C LYS A 54 4.80 5.03 -8.54
N LEU A 55 3.73 4.86 -7.78
CA LEU A 55 2.57 5.76 -7.81
C LEU A 55 2.81 7.02 -7.00
N GLY A 56 3.56 6.92 -5.90
CA GLY A 56 3.84 8.04 -5.01
C GLY A 56 4.48 7.60 -3.71
N GLU A 57 4.29 8.40 -2.67
CA GLU A 57 4.83 8.17 -1.33
C GLU A 57 3.76 8.39 -0.26
N ILE A 58 3.74 7.54 0.75
CA ILE A 58 2.88 7.65 1.92
C ILE A 58 3.74 7.62 3.18
N GLY A 59 3.66 8.65 4.03
CA GLY A 59 4.57 8.77 5.18
C GLY A 59 6.05 8.79 4.79
N GLY A 60 6.38 9.28 3.59
CA GLY A 60 7.73 9.25 3.02
C GLY A 60 8.18 7.89 2.47
N MET A 61 7.35 6.84 2.56
CA MET A 61 7.65 5.50 2.07
C MET A 61 7.06 5.29 0.67
N PRO A 62 7.81 4.70 -0.27
CA PRO A 62 7.37 4.56 -1.66
C PRO A 62 6.25 3.52 -1.82
N PHE A 63 5.27 3.84 -2.65
CA PHE A 63 4.15 2.96 -3.00
C PHE A 63 4.23 2.53 -4.46
N TYR A 64 4.26 1.22 -4.68
CA TYR A 64 4.39 0.58 -5.99
C TYR A 64 3.14 -0.21 -6.37
N MET A 65 2.90 -0.30 -7.67
CA MET A 65 1.79 -1.05 -8.24
C MET A 65 2.18 -1.52 -9.64
N SER A 66 1.60 -2.63 -10.11
CA SER A 66 1.81 -3.06 -11.49
C SER A 66 1.26 -2.02 -12.49
N GLU A 67 1.96 -1.81 -13.60
CA GLU A 67 1.61 -0.86 -14.67
C GLU A 67 0.16 -1.02 -15.14
N THR A 68 -0.32 -2.26 -15.25
CA THR A 68 -1.70 -2.56 -15.64
C THR A 68 -2.74 -2.06 -14.64
N GLN A 69 -2.46 -2.16 -13.34
CA GLN A 69 -3.35 -1.65 -12.29
C GLN A 69 -3.20 -0.12 -12.16
N ALA A 70 -1.97 0.39 -12.30
CA ALA A 70 -1.71 1.83 -12.32
C ALA A 70 -2.46 2.52 -13.46
N ALA A 71 -2.48 1.93 -14.66
CA ALA A 71 -3.27 2.42 -15.79
C ALA A 71 -4.78 2.35 -15.51
N ALA A 72 -5.26 1.29 -14.84
CA ALA A 72 -6.66 1.18 -14.45
C ALA A 72 -7.08 2.26 -13.44
N TRP A 73 -6.15 2.76 -12.62
CA TRP A 73 -6.38 3.72 -11.54
C TRP A 73 -5.82 5.12 -11.84
N GLU A 74 -5.46 5.40 -13.10
CA GLU A 74 -4.85 6.68 -13.51
C GLU A 74 -5.73 7.92 -13.20
N HIS A 75 -7.03 7.68 -13.01
CA HIS A 75 -8.06 8.67 -12.66
C HIS A 75 -8.69 8.44 -11.29
N THR A 76 -8.03 7.70 -10.40
CA THR A 76 -8.56 7.36 -9.08
C THR A 76 -7.59 7.80 -8.00
N ASP A 77 -8.11 8.52 -7.01
CA ASP A 77 -7.35 8.81 -5.80
C ASP A 77 -7.41 7.60 -4.87
N LEU A 78 -6.22 7.15 -4.45
CA LEU A 78 -6.05 5.99 -3.58
C LEU A 78 -5.82 6.46 -2.17
N VAL A 79 -6.69 6.05 -1.27
CA VAL A 79 -6.56 6.30 0.15
C VAL A 79 -6.13 4.99 0.82
N ILE A 80 -4.93 4.99 1.37
CA ILE A 80 -4.40 3.89 2.18
C ILE A 80 -4.87 4.09 3.61
N ASP A 81 -5.68 3.15 4.09
CA ASP A 81 -6.26 3.16 5.42
C ASP A 81 -5.84 1.92 6.21
N VAL A 82 -6.21 1.87 7.49
CA VAL A 82 -5.97 0.71 8.36
C VAL A 82 -7.26 0.26 8.98
N VAL A 83 -7.49 -1.06 8.97
CA VAL A 83 -8.65 -1.68 9.62
C VAL A 83 -8.20 -2.78 10.58
N PRO A 84 -8.98 -3.08 11.63
CA PRO A 84 -8.72 -4.23 12.48
C PRO A 84 -8.71 -5.51 11.64
N GLY A 85 -7.72 -6.37 11.89
CA GLY A 85 -7.61 -7.65 11.19
C GLY A 85 -6.17 -8.12 11.07
N ARG A 86 -6.03 -9.36 10.61
CA ARG A 86 -4.71 -9.95 10.37
C ARG A 86 -4.19 -9.48 9.03
N GLY A 87 -2.98 -8.93 9.03
CA GLY A 87 -2.22 -8.60 7.82
C GLY A 87 -1.95 -9.80 6.93
N GLY A 88 -1.52 -9.53 5.70
CA GLY A 88 -1.04 -10.58 4.80
C GLY A 88 0.16 -11.32 5.42
N MET A 89 0.26 -12.63 5.22
CA MET A 89 1.30 -13.48 5.86
C MET A 89 2.73 -12.94 5.70
N PHE A 90 3.00 -12.26 4.58
CA PHE A 90 4.31 -11.69 4.25
C PHE A 90 4.42 -10.18 4.47
N SER A 91 3.38 -9.56 5.03
CA SER A 91 3.32 -8.11 5.27
C SER A 91 3.80 -7.78 6.68
N LEU A 92 4.52 -6.68 6.85
CA LEU A 92 5.05 -6.26 8.16
C LEU A 92 3.98 -5.79 9.16
N ASP A 93 2.73 -5.60 8.73
CA ASP A 93 1.58 -5.39 9.61
C ASP A 93 1.03 -6.71 10.21
N ASN A 94 1.48 -7.87 9.74
CA ASN A 94 1.08 -9.15 10.31
C ASN A 94 1.55 -9.26 11.78
N GLY A 95 0.64 -9.66 12.66
CA GLY A 95 0.90 -9.73 14.10
C GLY A 95 0.59 -8.45 14.88
N ARG A 96 0.17 -7.37 14.21
CA ARG A 96 -0.20 -6.09 14.85
C ARG A 96 -1.71 -5.89 15.04
N GLU A 97 -2.51 -6.92 14.73
CA GLU A 97 -3.99 -6.92 14.75
C GLU A 97 -4.65 -5.80 13.91
N LYS A 98 -3.85 -5.17 13.05
CA LYS A 98 -4.19 -4.12 12.11
C LYS A 98 -3.68 -4.55 10.75
N ARG A 99 -4.43 -4.23 9.70
CA ARG A 99 -3.99 -4.44 8.31
C ARG A 99 -4.25 -3.20 7.47
N PHE A 100 -3.40 -2.99 6.47
CA PHE A 100 -3.64 -1.92 5.50
C PHE A 100 -4.80 -2.28 4.57
N LEU A 101 -5.48 -1.25 4.08
CA LEU A 101 -6.61 -1.33 3.16
C LEU A 101 -6.47 -0.23 2.11
N VAL A 102 -6.54 -0.58 0.84
CA VAL A 102 -6.74 0.43 -0.21
C VAL A 102 -8.22 0.75 -0.30
N ARG A 103 -8.57 2.02 -0.19
CA ARG A 103 -9.88 2.56 -0.55
C ARG A 103 -9.70 3.35 -1.84
N SER A 104 -10.49 3.01 -2.85
CA SER A 104 -10.65 3.85 -4.03
C SER A 104 -11.89 4.72 -3.83
N GLU A 105 -11.72 6.04 -3.90
CA GLU A 105 -12.85 6.92 -4.15
C GLU A 105 -13.04 6.99 -5.66
N ILE A 106 -14.01 6.24 -6.19
CA ILE A 106 -14.46 6.48 -7.56
C ILE A 106 -15.12 7.86 -7.53
N CYS A 107 -14.44 8.86 -8.07
CA CYS A 107 -15.08 10.11 -8.45
C CYS A 107 -16.18 9.75 -9.46
N ALA A 108 -17.43 9.63 -8.98
CA ALA A 108 -18.60 9.71 -9.83
C ALA A 108 -18.64 11.15 -10.38
N ARG A 109 -17.94 11.38 -11.49
CA ARG A 109 -18.12 12.58 -12.30
C ARG A 109 -18.98 12.25 -13.50
#